data_AF-A0AAV8GJE4-F1
#
_entry.id   AF-A0AAV8GJE4-F1
#
_cell.length_a   1.000
_cell.length_b   1.000
_cell.length_c   1.000
_cell.angle_alpha   90.00
_cell.angle_beta   90.00
_cell.angle_gamma   90.00
#
_symmetry.space_group_name_H-M   'P 1'
#
loop_
_entity.id
_entity.type
_entity.pdbx_description
1 polymer ?
#
loop_
_entity_poly.entity_id
_entity_poly.type
_entity_poly.pdbx_seq_one_letter_code
_entity_poly.pdbx_strand_id
1 'polypeptide(L)'
;MSETSQVEPKILSYEPASFKLDHMPVLVIGSGLGEESINCLAPACAPEGVNHKEFYYECQSPCYHFVVTKYGHMDVLNNNALNLVTKCICKNGKCRDIMRRCTAGITVAFLKAYTEEEAGYLNHILSKPEIAPGELDPVESRQGMKSLGKFCQRTNF
;
A
#
# COMPACT_ATOMS: atom_id res chain seq x y z
N MET A 1 -17.13 -2.28 -9.58
CA MET A 1 -16.71 -0.94 -10.08
C MET A 1 -15.74 -1.13 -11.22
N SER A 2 -15.66 -0.18 -12.13
CA SER A 2 -14.77 -0.18 -13.31
C SER A 2 -14.28 1.25 -13.52
N GLU A 3 -13.28 1.46 -14.37
CA GLU A 3 -12.76 2.79 -14.73
C GLU A 3 -13.88 3.78 -15.12
N THR A 4 -14.91 3.26 -15.83
CA THR A 4 -16.10 4.00 -16.29
C THR A 4 -17.14 4.27 -15.20
N SER A 5 -17.02 3.63 -14.04
CA SER A 5 -17.94 3.73 -12.91
C SER A 5 -17.38 4.57 -11.75
N GLN A 6 -16.29 5.30 -11.97
CA GLN A 6 -15.79 6.25 -10.97
C GLN A 6 -16.85 7.31 -10.67
N VAL A 7 -17.00 7.65 -9.39
CA VAL A 7 -17.86 8.77 -8.97
C VAL A 7 -17.19 10.09 -9.32
N GLU A 8 -17.97 11.10 -9.71
CA GLU A 8 -17.43 12.43 -9.94
C GLU A 8 -17.10 13.12 -8.59
N PRO A 9 -15.97 13.85 -8.49
CA PRO A 9 -14.95 14.01 -9.53
C PRO A 9 -14.08 12.74 -9.68
N LYS A 10 -13.73 12.38 -10.92
CA LYS A 10 -12.79 11.29 -11.18
C LYS A 10 -11.45 11.55 -10.52
N ILE A 11 -11.04 10.66 -9.62
CA ILE A 11 -9.76 10.77 -8.93
C ILE A 11 -8.65 10.21 -9.80
N LEU A 12 -8.86 9.03 -10.41
CA LEU A 12 -7.89 8.40 -11.28
C LEU A 12 -8.01 8.97 -12.69
N SER A 13 -6.95 9.61 -13.17
CA SER A 13 -6.81 10.10 -14.54
C SER A 13 -6.07 9.13 -15.46
N TYR A 14 -5.46 8.09 -14.91
CA TYR A 14 -4.62 7.11 -15.60
C TYR A 14 -3.38 7.72 -16.27
N GLU A 15 -2.94 8.88 -15.79
CA GLU A 15 -1.71 9.54 -16.22
C GLU A 15 -0.61 9.35 -15.15
N PRO A 16 0.62 8.97 -15.54
CA PRO A 16 1.68 8.72 -14.57
C PRO A 16 2.02 10.00 -13.79
N ALA A 17 2.15 9.89 -12.47
CA ALA A 17 2.47 11.03 -11.59
C ALA A 17 1.51 12.24 -11.72
N SER A 18 0.22 11.96 -11.97
CA SER A 18 -0.86 12.95 -12.05
C SER A 18 -1.16 13.61 -10.70
N PHE A 19 -1.04 12.89 -9.58
CA PHE A 19 -1.33 13.41 -8.25
C PHE A 19 -0.30 14.47 -7.84
N LYS A 20 -0.71 15.74 -7.88
CA LYS A 20 0.12 16.89 -7.49
C LYS A 20 0.05 17.07 -5.97
N LEU A 21 0.97 16.41 -5.27
CA LEU A 21 1.06 16.41 -3.80
C LEU A 21 2.28 17.18 -3.29
N ASP A 22 2.78 18.16 -4.05
CA ASP A 22 3.92 19.03 -3.68
C ASP A 22 5.16 18.27 -3.16
N HIS A 23 5.49 17.15 -3.80
CA HIS A 23 6.60 16.26 -3.42
C HIS A 23 6.47 15.60 -2.03
N MET A 24 5.26 15.56 -1.45
CA MET A 24 4.98 14.80 -0.24
C MET A 24 5.20 13.30 -0.50
N PRO A 25 5.91 12.58 0.38
CA PRO A 25 6.09 11.14 0.24
C PRO A 25 4.75 10.41 0.36
N VAL A 26 4.52 9.42 -0.50
CA VAL A 26 3.28 8.62 -0.48
C VAL A 26 3.56 7.15 -0.20
N LEU A 27 2.76 6.57 0.68
CA LEU A 27 2.73 5.14 0.95
C LEU A 27 1.38 4.56 0.53
N VAL A 28 1.40 3.63 -0.41
CA VAL A 28 0.23 2.86 -0.83
C VAL A 28 0.37 1.43 -0.31
N ILE A 29 -0.59 0.98 0.49
CA ILE A 29 -0.65 -0.41 0.97
C ILE A 29 -1.90 -1.07 0.38
N GLY A 30 -1.68 -2.04 -0.51
CA GLY A 30 -2.72 -2.84 -1.14
C GLY A 30 -3.00 -4.17 -0.44
N SER A 31 -4.03 -4.85 -0.91
CA SER A 31 -4.46 -6.18 -0.45
C SER A 31 -4.66 -7.09 -1.66
N GLY A 32 -4.05 -8.27 -1.69
CA GLY A 32 -4.06 -9.11 -2.89
C GLY A 32 -5.41 -9.77 -3.23
N LEU A 33 -6.34 -9.85 -2.28
CA LEU A 33 -7.69 -10.38 -2.53
C LEU A 33 -8.71 -9.28 -2.87
N GLY A 34 -8.29 -8.03 -3.01
CA GLY A 34 -9.18 -6.89 -3.25
C GLY A 34 -9.92 -6.96 -4.59
N GLU A 35 -9.24 -7.49 -5.61
CA GLU A 35 -9.75 -7.68 -6.97
C GLU A 35 -10.69 -8.90 -7.10
N GLU A 36 -10.73 -9.76 -6.08
CA GLU A 36 -11.58 -10.96 -6.09
C GLU A 36 -13.01 -10.64 -5.63
N SER A 37 -13.99 -11.10 -6.39
CA SER A 37 -15.38 -11.18 -5.94
C SER A 37 -15.58 -12.39 -5.03
N ILE A 38 -16.47 -12.27 -4.04
CA ILE A 38 -16.87 -13.43 -3.21
C ILE A 38 -17.75 -14.39 -4.04
N ASN A 39 -18.65 -13.83 -4.83
CA ASN A 39 -19.62 -14.55 -5.66
C ASN A 39 -20.14 -13.64 -6.79
N CYS A 40 -21.03 -14.15 -7.65
CA CYS A 40 -21.59 -13.40 -8.77
C CYS A 40 -22.46 -12.19 -8.37
N LEU A 41 -22.95 -12.14 -7.13
CA LEU A 41 -23.83 -11.07 -6.65
C LEU A 41 -23.08 -9.97 -5.88
N ALA A 42 -21.85 -10.25 -5.44
CA ALA A 42 -21.00 -9.31 -4.69
C ALA A 42 -19.77 -8.94 -5.55
N PRO A 43 -19.73 -7.73 -6.13
CA PRO A 43 -18.58 -7.32 -6.93
C PRO A 43 -17.30 -7.24 -6.08
N ALA A 44 -16.14 -7.27 -6.75
CA ALA A 44 -14.85 -7.04 -6.10
C ALA A 44 -14.83 -5.67 -5.40
N CYS A 45 -14.18 -5.62 -4.23
CA CYS A 45 -14.11 -4.41 -3.40
C CYS A 45 -13.06 -3.40 -3.86
N ALA A 46 -12.03 -3.87 -4.55
CA ALA A 46 -11.02 -3.06 -5.23
C ALA A 46 -10.72 -3.67 -6.60
N PRO A 47 -11.64 -3.53 -7.57
CA PRO A 47 -11.48 -4.11 -8.91
C PRO A 47 -10.24 -3.58 -9.63
N GLU A 48 -9.70 -4.38 -10.55
CA GLU A 48 -8.64 -3.95 -11.48
C GLU A 48 -9.04 -2.67 -12.22
N GLY A 49 -8.08 -1.75 -12.40
CA GLY A 49 -8.30 -0.45 -13.01
C GLY A 49 -8.82 0.62 -12.04
N VAL A 50 -9.18 0.28 -10.80
CA VAL A 50 -9.60 1.27 -9.79
C VAL A 50 -9.08 0.91 -8.39
N ASN A 51 -7.89 0.30 -8.33
CA ASN A 51 -7.29 -0.22 -7.10
C ASN A 51 -5.92 0.43 -6.81
N HIS A 52 -5.23 -0.13 -5.81
CA HIS A 52 -3.96 0.37 -5.31
C HIS A 52 -2.87 0.50 -6.39
N LYS A 53 -2.93 -0.28 -7.47
CA LYS A 53 -1.99 -0.19 -8.61
C LYS A 53 -2.14 1.15 -9.32
N GLU A 54 -3.37 1.57 -9.63
CA GLU A 54 -3.63 2.83 -10.31
C GLU A 54 -3.33 4.02 -9.39
N PHE A 55 -3.71 3.94 -8.11
CA PHE A 55 -3.32 4.97 -7.14
C PHE A 55 -1.79 5.09 -7.03
N TYR A 56 -1.06 3.98 -6.96
CA TYR A 56 0.40 4.02 -6.95
C TYR A 56 0.96 4.59 -8.26
N TYR A 57 0.46 4.20 -9.42
CA TYR A 57 0.90 4.70 -10.73
C TYR A 57 0.77 6.23 -10.85
N GLU A 58 -0.31 6.78 -10.33
CA GLU A 58 -0.60 8.21 -10.35
C GLU A 58 0.16 9.03 -9.28
N CYS A 59 0.76 8.37 -8.28
CA CYS A 59 1.56 9.06 -7.26
C CYS A 59 2.86 9.65 -7.82
N GLN A 60 3.15 10.90 -7.44
CA GLN A 60 4.47 11.49 -7.61
C GLN A 60 5.52 10.83 -6.71
N SER A 61 6.77 10.83 -7.15
CA SER A 61 7.90 10.40 -6.34
C SER A 61 8.24 11.44 -5.24
N PRO A 62 8.67 11.03 -4.03
CA PRO A 62 8.90 9.63 -3.63
C PRO A 62 7.60 8.90 -3.26
N CYS A 63 7.41 7.70 -3.80
CA CYS A 63 6.26 6.86 -3.47
C CYS A 63 6.65 5.39 -3.31
N TYR A 64 5.88 4.68 -2.49
CA TYR A 64 6.10 3.28 -2.12
C TYR A 64 4.81 2.49 -2.25
N HIS A 65 4.94 1.23 -2.65
CA HIS A 65 3.81 0.34 -2.86
C HIS A 65 4.12 -1.05 -2.30
N PHE A 66 3.27 -1.51 -1.38
CA PHE A 66 3.37 -2.82 -0.76
C PHE A 66 2.00 -3.49 -0.83
N VAL A 67 1.95 -4.77 -1.20
CA VAL A 67 0.70 -5.53 -1.22
C VAL A 67 0.81 -6.75 -0.34
N VAL A 68 -0.11 -6.92 0.60
CA VAL A 68 -0.18 -8.14 1.41
C VAL A 68 -1.06 -9.16 0.68
N THR A 69 -0.43 -10.15 0.04
CA THR A 69 -1.05 -10.91 -1.08
C THR A 69 -2.26 -11.75 -0.67
N LYS A 70 -2.26 -12.34 0.53
CA LYS A 70 -3.27 -13.32 0.97
C LYS A 70 -4.43 -12.73 1.78
N TYR A 71 -4.64 -11.41 1.68
CA TYR A 71 -5.60 -10.67 2.49
C TYR A 71 -6.46 -9.74 1.64
N GLY A 72 -7.65 -9.42 2.13
CA GLY A 72 -8.59 -8.52 1.46
C GLY A 72 -8.82 -7.22 2.21
N HIS A 73 -9.63 -6.35 1.60
CA HIS A 73 -9.86 -4.97 2.04
C HIS A 73 -10.27 -4.87 3.53
N MET A 74 -11.11 -5.79 4.01
CA MET A 74 -11.63 -5.75 5.39
C MET A 74 -10.69 -6.38 6.44
N ASP A 75 -9.56 -6.97 6.04
CA ASP A 75 -8.64 -7.63 6.97
C ASP A 75 -7.78 -6.66 7.79
N VAL A 76 -7.74 -5.38 7.40
CA VAL A 76 -7.09 -4.31 8.19
C VAL A 76 -7.93 -3.90 9.42
N LEU A 77 -9.22 -4.27 9.46
CA LEU A 77 -10.14 -3.86 10.53
C LEU A 77 -9.95 -4.67 11.81
N ASN A 78 -10.34 -4.08 12.95
CA ASN A 78 -10.38 -4.75 14.24
C ASN A 78 -11.39 -5.91 14.26
N ASN A 79 -11.17 -6.87 15.14
CA ASN A 79 -12.13 -7.94 15.39
C ASN A 79 -13.29 -7.38 16.22
N ASN A 80 -14.49 -7.25 15.65
CA ASN A 80 -15.71 -6.88 16.38
C ASN A 80 -16.90 -7.77 16.01
N ALA A 81 -18.04 -7.65 16.71
CA ALA A 81 -19.21 -8.51 16.47
C ALA A 81 -19.79 -8.39 15.03
N LEU A 82 -19.46 -7.32 14.29
CA LEU A 82 -19.88 -7.11 12.90
C LEU A 82 -19.04 -7.91 11.88
N ASN A 83 -18.06 -8.69 12.35
CA ASN A 83 -17.16 -9.50 11.52
C ASN A 83 -17.89 -10.42 10.52
N LEU A 84 -19.09 -10.92 10.85
CA LEU A 84 -19.89 -11.75 9.94
C LEU A 84 -20.37 -10.97 8.71
N VAL A 85 -20.76 -9.71 8.88
CA VAL A 85 -21.22 -8.86 7.76
C VAL A 85 -20.05 -8.49 6.85
N THR A 86 -18.89 -8.19 7.42
CA THR A 86 -17.68 -7.88 6.65
C THR A 86 -17.18 -9.05 5.79
N LYS A 87 -17.50 -10.30 6.16
CA LYS A 87 -17.19 -11.50 5.37
C LYS A 87 -18.08 -11.67 4.15
N CYS A 88 -19.26 -11.06 4.13
CA CYS A 88 -20.21 -11.18 3.03
C CYS A 88 -19.98 -10.15 1.92
N ILE A 89 -19.08 -9.18 2.13
CA ILE A 89 -18.87 -8.04 1.22
C ILE A 89 -17.57 -8.16 0.43
N CYS A 90 -16.46 -8.55 1.08
CA CYS A 90 -15.16 -8.72 0.41
C CYS A 90 -14.55 -10.11 0.66
N LYS A 91 -13.78 -10.62 -0.29
CA LYS A 91 -12.91 -11.78 -0.06
C LYS A 91 -11.95 -11.44 1.09
N ASN A 92 -11.71 -12.38 2.00
CA ASN A 92 -10.85 -12.19 3.17
C ASN A 92 -9.82 -13.31 3.28
N GLY A 93 -8.70 -12.99 3.89
CA GLY A 93 -7.66 -13.92 4.30
C GLY A 93 -8.03 -14.69 5.56
N LYS A 94 -7.12 -15.57 5.98
CA LYS A 94 -7.34 -16.45 7.13
C LYS A 94 -7.21 -15.75 8.48
N CYS A 95 -6.34 -14.73 8.59
CA CYS A 95 -5.96 -14.13 9.87
C CYS A 95 -5.74 -12.61 9.76
N ARG A 96 -6.72 -11.81 10.19
CA ARG A 96 -6.65 -10.33 10.17
C ARG A 96 -5.46 -9.74 10.90
N ASP A 97 -5.01 -10.43 11.94
CA ASP A 97 -3.85 -10.00 12.72
C ASP A 97 -2.58 -9.85 11.86
N ILE A 98 -2.40 -10.70 10.86
CA ILE A 98 -1.25 -10.62 9.95
C ILE A 98 -1.34 -9.37 9.07
N MET A 99 -2.50 -9.12 8.43
CA MET A 99 -2.71 -7.91 7.63
C MET A 99 -2.46 -6.66 8.48
N ARG A 100 -3.03 -6.61 9.70
CA ARG A 100 -2.86 -5.50 10.64
C ARG A 100 -1.40 -5.28 11.03
N ARG A 101 -0.65 -6.35 11.35
CA ARG A 101 0.76 -6.24 11.70
C ARG A 101 1.63 -5.81 10.52
N CYS A 102 1.39 -6.33 9.32
CA CYS A 102 2.06 -5.87 8.10
C CYS A 102 1.80 -4.38 7.87
N THR A 103 0.53 -3.97 7.82
CA THR A 103 0.15 -2.57 7.61
C THR A 103 0.74 -1.65 8.67
N ALA A 104 0.63 -2.01 9.96
CA ALA A 104 1.18 -1.20 11.04
C ALA A 104 2.70 -1.07 10.95
N GLY A 105 3.42 -2.18 10.72
CA GLY A 105 4.87 -2.18 10.60
C GLY A 105 5.37 -1.31 9.45
N ILE A 106 4.76 -1.44 8.26
CA ILE A 106 5.11 -0.64 7.08
C ILE A 106 4.82 0.84 7.33
N THR A 107 3.65 1.17 7.89
CA THR A 107 3.28 2.55 8.22
C THR A 107 4.26 3.18 9.21
N VAL A 108 4.62 2.47 10.27
CA VAL A 108 5.60 2.97 11.26
C VAL A 108 6.97 3.17 10.64
N ALA A 109 7.46 2.22 9.84
CA ALA A 109 8.73 2.34 9.15
C ALA A 109 8.76 3.55 8.18
N PHE A 110 7.67 3.78 7.46
CA PHE A 110 7.52 4.93 6.57
C PHE A 110 7.48 6.25 7.34
N LEU A 111 6.71 6.34 8.42
CA LEU A 111 6.66 7.53 9.25
C LEU A 111 8.04 7.83 9.84
N LYS A 112 8.71 6.84 10.43
CA LYS A 112 10.09 7.00 10.93
C LYS A 112 11.05 7.55 9.88
N ALA A 113 10.95 7.07 8.63
CA ALA A 113 11.81 7.54 7.54
C ALA A 113 11.61 9.03 7.22
N TYR A 114 10.37 9.54 7.29
CA TYR A 114 10.03 10.88 6.83
C TYR A 114 9.75 11.92 7.94
N THR A 115 9.53 11.47 9.18
CA THR A 115 9.33 12.36 10.34
C THR A 115 10.52 12.36 11.30
N GLU A 116 11.30 11.29 11.33
CA GLU A 116 12.45 11.12 12.24
C GLU A 116 13.79 10.93 11.49
N GLU A 117 13.78 10.97 10.15
CA GLU A 117 14.94 10.72 9.29
C GLU A 117 15.58 9.32 9.49
N GLU A 118 14.83 8.37 10.07
CA GLU A 118 15.25 7.00 10.35
C GLU A 118 14.82 6.03 9.22
N ALA A 119 15.39 6.19 8.03
CA ALA A 119 15.01 5.38 6.85
C ALA A 119 15.44 3.90 6.91
N GLY A 120 16.21 3.49 7.92
CA GLY A 120 16.77 2.15 8.04
C GLY A 120 15.70 1.04 8.05
N TYR A 121 14.60 1.23 8.78
CA TYR A 121 13.51 0.25 8.84
C TYR A 121 12.81 0.09 7.50
N LEU A 122 12.48 1.19 6.83
CA LEU A 122 11.80 1.16 5.52
C LEU A 122 12.69 0.51 4.45
N ASN A 123 13.97 0.89 4.40
CA ASN A 123 14.94 0.29 3.48
C ASN A 123 15.13 -1.21 3.76
N HIS A 124 15.06 -1.63 5.02
CA HIS A 124 15.15 -3.03 5.38
C HIS A 124 13.95 -3.83 4.85
N ILE A 125 12.72 -3.32 5.01
CA ILE A 125 11.52 -3.96 4.46
C ILE A 125 11.58 -4.02 2.92
N LEU A 126 12.05 -2.95 2.26
CA LEU A 126 12.21 -2.93 0.79
C LEU A 126 13.21 -3.96 0.28
N SER A 127 14.34 -4.14 0.98
CA SER A 127 15.39 -5.07 0.59
C SER A 127 15.14 -6.53 1.01
N LYS A 128 14.35 -6.73 2.07
CA LYS A 128 14.05 -8.03 2.66
C LYS A 128 12.59 -8.10 3.09
N PRO A 129 11.64 -8.16 2.14
CA PRO A 129 10.21 -8.18 2.47
C PRO A 129 9.78 -9.41 3.28
N GLU A 130 10.55 -10.49 3.26
CA GLU A 130 10.31 -11.71 4.03
C GLU A 130 10.35 -11.53 5.55
N ILE A 131 10.85 -10.39 6.05
CA ILE A 131 10.79 -10.06 7.48
C ILE A 131 9.37 -9.69 7.93
N ALA A 132 8.48 -9.36 6.98
CA ALA A 132 7.10 -9.03 7.29
C ALA A 132 6.33 -10.28 7.77
N PRO A 133 5.35 -10.12 8.67
CA PRO A 133 4.53 -11.24 9.15
C PRO A 133 3.75 -11.98 8.06
N GLY A 134 3.48 -11.33 6.93
CA GLY A 134 2.77 -11.84 5.78
C GLY A 134 3.56 -11.59 4.51
N GLU A 135 3.23 -12.35 3.47
CA GLU A 135 3.84 -12.24 2.15
C GLU A 135 3.53 -10.88 1.52
N LEU A 136 4.58 -10.15 1.14
CA LEU A 136 4.50 -8.86 0.47
C LEU A 136 4.94 -9.01 -0.99
N ASP A 137 4.03 -8.74 -1.92
CA ASP A 137 4.31 -8.75 -3.37
C ASP A 137 3.18 -8.04 -4.14
N PRO A 138 3.43 -6.98 -4.92
CA PRO A 138 4.73 -6.34 -5.14
C PRO A 138 5.24 -5.53 -3.93
N VAL A 139 6.55 -5.25 -3.98
CA VAL A 139 7.28 -4.36 -3.08
C VAL A 139 8.08 -3.38 -3.94
N GLU A 140 7.56 -2.18 -4.10
CA GLU A 140 8.05 -1.22 -5.08
C GLU A 140 8.29 0.15 -4.44
N SER A 141 9.23 0.90 -5.02
CA SER A 141 9.40 2.31 -4.71
C SER A 141 9.85 3.08 -5.95
N ARG A 142 9.37 4.31 -6.08
CA ARG A 142 9.92 5.31 -7.02
C ARG A 142 10.48 6.45 -6.21
N GLN A 143 11.79 6.60 -6.22
CA GLN A 143 12.46 7.74 -5.60
C GLN A 143 12.44 8.94 -6.54
N GLY A 144 12.33 10.15 -5.98
CA GLY A 144 12.44 11.36 -6.77
C GLY A 144 13.89 11.62 -7.15
N MET A 145 14.12 12.31 -8.27
CA MET A 145 15.43 12.90 -8.58
C MET A 145 15.79 13.94 -7.52
N LYS A 146 16.35 13.49 -6.40
CA LYS A 146 17.23 14.29 -5.55
C LYS A 146 18.58 13.63 -5.63
N SER A 147 19.56 14.41 -6.06
CA SER A 147 20.98 14.10 -6.01
C SER A 147 21.29 13.32 -4.72
N LEU A 148 21.83 12.12 -4.87
CA LEU A 148 22.64 11.44 -3.85
C LEU A 148 23.94 12.27 -3.62
N GLY A 149 23.77 13.53 -3.22
CA GLY A 149 24.82 14.43 -2.81
C GLY A 149 24.89 14.37 -1.29
N LYS A 150 25.90 13.66 -0.80
CA LYS A 150 26.36 13.65 0.59
C LYS A 150 25.49 12.82 1.55
N PHE A 151 25.42 11.51 1.31
CA PHE A 151 25.49 10.61 2.45
C PHE A 151 26.90 10.79 3.05
N CYS A 152 26.94 11.30 4.27
CA CYS A 152 28.15 11.61 5.04
C CYS A 152 29.19 10.50 4.90
N GLN A 153 30.30 10.78 4.19
CA GLN A 153 31.56 10.11 4.46
C GLN A 153 31.95 10.51 5.88
N ARG A 154 31.61 9.69 6.88
CA ARG A 154 32.33 9.72 8.15
C ARG A 154 33.71 9.13 7.88
N THR A 155 34.63 10.01 7.50
CA THR A 155 36.06 9.75 7.56
C THR A 155 36.48 9.54 9.01
N ASN A 156 37.42 8.61 9.18
CA ASN A 156 38.05 8.15 10.41
C ASN A 156 38.40 9.28 11.40
N PHE A 157 38.17 9.00 12.69
CA PHE A 157 39.14 9.15 13.77
C PHE A 157 38.94 8.00 14.76
#